data_AF-C0H404-F1
#
_entry.id   AF-C0H404-F1
#
_cell.length_a   1.000
_cell.length_b   1.000
_cell.length_c   1.000
_cell.angle_alpha   90.00
_cell.angle_beta   90.00
_cell.angle_gamma   90.00
#
_symmetry.space_group_name_H-M   'P 1'
#
loop_
_entity.id
_entity.type
_entity.pdbx_description
1 polymer ?
#
loop_
_entity_poly.entity_id
_entity_poly.type
_entity_poly.pdbx_seq_one_letter_code
_entity_poly.pdbx_strand_id
1 'polypeptide(L)'
;MLVKRHSGTIIFDTKSQSPKAIFTVNHDKKGPLPSGTYTLWFENEQSLRAKIKLAQKYNLKGLGSWSLGQEDASVWNTVFKNI
;
A
#
# COMPACT_ATOMS: atom_id res chain seq x y z
N MET A 1 7.19 -1.99 -10.66
CA MET A 1 5.93 -2.08 -9.89
C MET A 1 4.85 -2.75 -10.73
N LEU A 2 4.14 -3.76 -10.20
CA LEU A 2 3.17 -4.60 -10.91
C LEU A 2 2.08 -3.77 -11.64
N VAL A 3 1.54 -2.76 -10.96
CA VAL A 3 0.50 -1.88 -11.52
C VAL A 3 0.99 -1.16 -12.79
N LYS A 4 2.20 -0.57 -12.75
CA LYS A 4 2.81 0.12 -13.91
C LYS A 4 3.08 -0.82 -15.08
N ARG A 5 3.47 -2.07 -14.81
CA ARG A 5 3.72 -3.10 -15.84
C ARG A 5 2.46 -3.42 -16.65
N HIS A 6 1.28 -3.32 -16.04
CA HIS A 6 -0.01 -3.62 -16.66
C HIS A 6 -0.85 -2.35 -16.92
N SER A 7 -0.21 -1.18 -17.00
CA SER A 7 -0.86 0.13 -17.21
C SER A 7 -2.08 0.36 -16.31
N GLY A 8 -2.01 -0.13 -15.07
CA GLY A 8 -3.09 -0.03 -14.11
C GLY A 8 -3.30 1.39 -13.58
N THR A 9 -4.50 1.63 -13.07
CA THR A 9 -4.87 2.90 -12.42
C THR A 9 -4.82 2.73 -10.90
N ILE A 10 -4.26 3.74 -10.20
CA ILE A 10 -4.26 3.82 -8.74
C ILE A 10 -5.29 4.87 -8.31
N ILE A 11 -6.17 4.52 -7.38
CA ILE A 11 -7.21 5.37 -6.80
C ILE A 11 -7.02 5.33 -5.28
N PHE A 12 -7.14 6.46 -4.61
CA PHE A 12 -7.14 6.52 -3.15
C PHE A 12 -8.58 6.52 -2.63
N ASP A 13 -8.98 5.47 -1.92
CA ASP A 13 -10.31 5.40 -1.30
C ASP A 13 -10.31 6.21 0.00
N THR A 14 -10.99 7.35 -0.02
CA THR A 14 -10.99 8.30 1.09
C THR A 14 -11.75 7.80 2.32
N LYS A 15 -12.69 6.86 2.14
CA LYS A 15 -13.46 6.29 3.25
C LYS A 15 -12.61 5.33 4.10
N SER A 16 -11.88 4.43 3.46
CA SER A 16 -10.96 3.49 4.14
C SER A 16 -9.59 4.08 4.43
N GLN A 17 -9.25 5.22 3.81
CA GLN A 17 -7.92 5.82 3.82
C GLN A 17 -6.85 4.84 3.29
N SER A 18 -7.17 4.13 2.19
CA SER A 18 -6.28 3.13 1.59
C SER A 18 -6.22 3.27 0.06
N PRO A 19 -5.04 3.11 -0.55
CA PRO A 19 -4.92 3.04 -2.00
C PRO A 19 -5.38 1.69 -2.54
N LYS A 20 -6.01 1.74 -3.72
CA LYS A 20 -6.41 0.59 -4.53
C LYS A 20 -5.87 0.77 -5.95
N ALA A 21 -5.37 -0.30 -6.54
CA ALA A 21 -5.04 -0.36 -7.95
C ALA A 21 -5.98 -1.30 -8.70
N ILE A 22 -6.33 -0.94 -9.94
CA ILE A 22 -7.04 -1.80 -10.89
C ILE A 22 -6.16 -1.98 -12.11
N PHE A 23 -5.87 -3.22 -12.51
CA PHE A 23 -5.05 -3.53 -13.67
C PHE A 23 -5.47 -4.87 -14.30
N THR A 24 -5.19 -5.02 -15.60
CA THR A 24 -5.49 -6.24 -16.35
C THR A 24 -4.20 -6.92 -16.78
N VAL A 25 -4.05 -8.18 -16.42
CA VAL A 25 -2.97 -9.05 -16.88
C VAL A 25 -3.44 -9.74 -18.17
N ASN A 26 -2.77 -9.47 -19.29
CA ASN A 26 -3.02 -10.13 -20.57
C ASN A 26 -1.87 -11.09 -20.87
N HIS A 27 -2.12 -12.41 -20.84
CA HIS A 27 -1.17 -13.47 -21.20
C HIS A 27 0.29 -13.15 -20.85
N ASP A 28 0.53 -12.73 -19.62
CA ASP A 28 1.84 -12.26 -19.21
C ASP A 28 2.67 -13.40 -18.66
N LYS A 29 3.52 -13.98 -19.53
CA LYS A 29 4.39 -15.11 -19.16
C LYS A 29 5.49 -14.76 -18.14
N LYS A 30 5.73 -13.48 -17.81
CA LYS A 30 6.78 -13.09 -16.84
C LYS A 30 6.25 -12.82 -15.43
N GLY A 31 5.02 -13.23 -15.12
CA GLY A 31 4.43 -13.08 -13.79
C GLY A 31 3.65 -14.34 -13.39
N PRO A 32 3.43 -14.56 -12.08
CA PRO A 32 2.71 -15.73 -11.60
C PRO A 32 1.19 -15.61 -11.74
N LEU A 33 0.68 -14.41 -12.08
CA LEU A 33 -0.75 -14.15 -12.18
C LEU A 33 -1.30 -14.64 -13.52
N PRO A 34 -2.40 -15.42 -13.54
CA PRO A 34 -3.08 -15.74 -14.79
C PRO A 34 -3.68 -14.49 -15.44
N SER A 35 -4.13 -14.62 -16.68
CA SER A 35 -4.85 -13.55 -17.35
C SER A 35 -6.12 -13.18 -16.57
N GLY A 36 -6.37 -11.90 -16.37
CA GLY A 36 -7.52 -11.43 -15.58
C GLY A 36 -7.44 -9.96 -15.19
N THR A 37 -8.55 -9.42 -14.69
CA THR A 37 -8.60 -8.07 -14.11
C THR A 37 -8.51 -8.18 -12.60
N TYR A 38 -7.54 -7.50 -12.02
CA TYR A 38 -7.22 -7.56 -10.60
C TYR A 38 -7.53 -6.24 -9.91
N THR A 39 -8.01 -6.35 -8.68
CA THR A 39 -8.05 -5.24 -7.72
C THR A 39 -7.00 -5.52 -6.64
N LEU A 40 -6.02 -4.63 -6.51
CA LEU A 40 -4.97 -4.70 -5.49
C LEU A 40 -5.19 -3.60 -4.45
N TRP A 41 -5.42 -3.97 -3.20
CA TRP A 41 -5.34 -3.06 -2.06
C TRP A 41 -3.94 -3.13 -1.47
N PHE A 42 -3.38 -1.98 -1.09
CA PHE A 42 -2.02 -1.89 -0.58
C PHE A 42 -1.86 -0.70 0.36
N GLU A 43 -0.65 -0.45 0.84
CA GLU A 43 -0.30 0.70 1.67
C GLU A 43 0.61 1.66 0.91
N ASN A 44 0.45 2.96 1.14
CA ASN A 44 1.37 4.00 0.73
C ASN A 44 1.65 4.97 1.88
N GLU A 45 2.50 5.97 1.66
CA GLU A 45 2.80 6.97 2.69
C GLU A 45 1.53 7.66 3.24
N GLN A 46 0.57 7.99 2.38
CA GLN A 46 -0.68 8.65 2.80
C GLN A 46 -1.52 7.77 3.72
N SER A 47 -1.73 6.49 3.38
CA SER A 47 -2.53 5.56 4.19
C SER A 47 -1.85 5.23 5.51
N LEU A 48 -0.52 5.09 5.51
CA LEU A 48 0.24 4.86 6.74
C LEU A 48 0.18 6.07 7.67
N ARG A 49 0.33 7.30 7.15
CA ARG A 49 0.17 8.53 7.95
C ARG A 49 -1.24 8.66 8.52
N ALA A 50 -2.28 8.26 7.79
CA ALA A 50 -3.64 8.24 8.30
C ALA A 50 -3.79 7.28 9.49
N LYS A 51 -3.18 6.08 9.42
CA LYS A 51 -3.17 5.10 10.52
C LYS A 51 -2.35 5.58 11.74
N ILE A 52 -1.21 6.24 11.53
CA ILE A 52 -0.41 6.84 12.61
C ILE A 52 -1.20 7.93 13.34
N LYS A 53 -1.92 8.78 12.60
CA LYS A 53 -2.79 9.80 13.20
C LYS A 53 -3.88 9.20 14.09
N LEU A 54 -4.35 7.98 13.81
CA LEU A 54 -5.30 7.28 14.70
C LEU A 54 -4.63 6.89 16.02
N ALA A 55 -3.40 6.35 15.99
CA ALA A 55 -2.68 6.02 17.23
C ALA A 55 -2.45 7.25 18.11
N GLN A 56 -2.07 8.39 17.51
CA GLN A 56 -1.94 9.66 18.22
C GLN A 56 -3.30 10.16 18.75
N LYS A 57 -4.35 10.13 17.92
CA LYS A 57 -5.71 10.55 18.29
C LYS A 57 -6.24 9.79 19.52
N TYR A 58 -5.94 8.50 19.62
CA TYR A 58 -6.40 7.65 20.72
C TYR A 58 -5.36 7.47 21.83
N ASN A 59 -4.27 8.23 21.81
CA ASN A 59 -3.18 8.16 22.79
C ASN A 59 -2.68 6.71 23.02
N LEU A 60 -2.53 5.97 21.92
CA LEU A 60 -1.99 4.62 21.97
C LEU A 60 -0.49 4.67 22.26
N LYS A 61 0.02 3.67 22.97
CA LYS A 61 1.44 3.59 23.36
C LYS A 61 2.39 3.42 22.17
N GLY A 62 1.90 2.96 21.02
CA GLY A 62 2.70 2.75 19.83
C GLY A 62 1.96 2.01 18.72
N LEU A 63 2.74 1.52 17.75
CA LEU A 63 2.28 0.81 16.58
C LEU A 63 3.09 -0.49 16.40
N GLY A 64 2.46 -1.51 15.81
CA GLY A 64 3.13 -2.72 15.35
C GLY A 64 3.11 -2.79 13.83
N SER A 65 4.21 -3.23 13.22
CA SER A 65 4.33 -3.44 11.78
C SER A 65 4.65 -4.91 11.50
N TRP A 66 3.98 -5.53 10.54
CA TRP A 66 4.20 -6.91 10.14
C TRP A 66 4.29 -7.04 8.61
N SER A 67 5.30 -7.70 8.03
CA SER A 67 6.58 -8.13 8.63
C SER A 67 7.73 -7.30 8.05
N LEU A 68 8.80 -7.16 8.83
CA LEU A 68 10.02 -6.50 8.36
C LEU A 68 10.51 -7.11 7.04
N GLY A 69 10.92 -6.24 6.12
CA GLY A 69 11.46 -6.59 4.81
C GLY A 69 10.42 -6.67 3.68
N GLN A 70 9.14 -6.41 3.96
CA GLN A 70 8.11 -6.29 2.90
C GLN A 70 7.89 -4.85 2.44
N GLU A 71 8.33 -3.89 3.24
CA GLU A 71 8.24 -2.46 2.98
C GLU A 71 9.37 -1.95 2.09
N ASP A 72 9.16 -0.77 1.50
CA ASP A 72 10.27 0.03 0.99
C ASP A 72 11.05 0.62 2.18
N ALA A 73 12.36 0.45 2.22
CA ALA A 73 13.20 0.91 3.34
C ALA A 73 13.06 2.41 3.64
N SER A 74 12.70 3.22 2.64
CA SER A 74 12.44 4.65 2.83
C SER A 74 11.31 4.94 3.80
N VAL A 75 10.35 4.02 3.96
CA VAL A 75 9.17 4.20 4.83
C VAL A 75 9.57 4.47 6.28
N TRP A 76 10.67 3.89 6.76
CA TRP A 76 11.17 4.11 8.11
C TRP A 76 11.56 5.58 8.35
N ASN A 77 12.16 6.20 7.33
CA ASN A 77 12.61 7.60 7.40
C ASN A 77 11.51 8.59 7.03
N THR A 78 10.63 8.24 6.09
CA THR A 78 9.59 9.15 5.60
C THR A 78 8.34 9.10 6.49
N VAL A 79 7.96 7.91 6.98
CA VAL A 79 6.71 7.69 7.72
C VAL A 79 6.96 7.50 9.21
N PHE A 80 7.85 6.59 9.60
CA PHE A 80 7.96 6.13 11.00
C PHE A 80 8.90 6.95 11.89
N LYS A 81 9.75 7.82 11.31
CA LYS A 81 10.79 8.56 12.04
C LYS A 81 10.29 9.41 13.22
N ASN A 82 9.06 9.90 13.16
CA ASN A 82 8.48 10.85 14.12
C ASN A 82 7.17 10.35 14.75
N ILE A 83 7.02 9.03 14.91
CA ILE A 83 5.89 8.46 15.65
C ILE A 83 6.12 8.59 17.15
#